data_AF-A0A3N9NN44-F1
#
_entry.id   AF-A0A3N9NN44-F1
#
_cell.length_a   1.000
_cell.length_b   1.000
_cell.length_c   1.000
_cell.angle_alpha   90.00
_cell.angle_beta   90.00
_cell.angle_gamma   90.00
#
_symmetry.space_group_name_H-M   'P 1'
#
loop_
_entity.id
_entity.type
_entity.pdbx_description
1 polymer ?
#
loop_
_entity_poly.entity_id
_entity_poly.type
_entity_poly.pdbx_seq_one_letter_code
_entity_poly.pdbx_strand_id
1 'polypeptide(L)'
;TIVPEIEMPAHVQSALAAYPQFSCRQEPLPVPPGGVWPITNIYCAGNDSTFIFLQDVLTEVLDLFPSPYIHIGGDEAHKKEWKACTKCQRRIEEENLEDEDELQSYFIQRIEKFLNEHDRILIGWDEILEGGLADNATVMSWRGIRGGIHAARMDHDVVMTPTNHCYFDYFQSFDKDIEPYAIGGYTDLKKVYAYEPVPDELSEDEAEHILGTQGNVWTEYMLTGSHVEYMALPRMTALSEVQWSKPTRKNEDHFMQRLRYFLNLLSHKDINYHLPAPQGLIPGMVFIDSTTVKLENPYPFGQIRYTTNGEKPAPGNSTVYTGPITISSDIHIQAAIFLENGHRSIIRSAEIVHELPLKALTISESDLEPGLSYEYHEGAIATLDDFGDLDFRHSGVVNSIRFP
;
A
#
# COMPACT_ATOMS: atom_id res chain seq x y z
N THR A 1 4.83 -23.85 -7.38
CA THR A 1 6.17 -23.53 -7.88
C THR A 1 6.71 -22.37 -7.08
N ILE A 2 8.00 -22.39 -6.72
CA ILE A 2 8.67 -21.22 -6.12
C ILE A 2 9.39 -20.51 -7.25
N VAL A 3 9.01 -19.26 -7.54
CA VAL A 3 9.70 -18.39 -8.51
C VAL A 3 10.67 -17.54 -7.70
N PRO A 4 11.99 -17.77 -7.77
CA PRO A 4 12.95 -16.93 -7.05
C PRO A 4 13.05 -15.56 -7.72
N GLU A 5 13.14 -14.52 -6.90
CA GLU A 5 13.53 -13.18 -7.34
C GLU A 5 14.93 -12.85 -6.83
N ILE A 6 15.85 -12.58 -7.77
CA ILE A 6 17.15 -12.00 -7.47
C ILE A 6 17.19 -10.64 -8.18
N GLU A 7 16.84 -9.60 -7.45
CA GLU A 7 16.67 -8.26 -8.00
C GLU A 7 17.98 -7.72 -8.60
N MET A 8 17.86 -7.09 -9.77
CA MET A 8 18.89 -6.40 -10.52
C MET A 8 18.27 -5.44 -11.56
N PRO A 9 18.93 -4.33 -11.94
CA PRO A 9 20.22 -3.86 -11.44
C PRO A 9 20.14 -2.96 -10.20
N ALA A 10 18.93 -2.60 -9.76
CA ALA A 10 18.66 -1.75 -8.60
C ALA A 10 18.76 -2.56 -7.30
N HIS A 11 18.08 -2.19 -6.21
CA HIS A 11 17.98 -2.81 -4.85
C HIS A 11 19.09 -3.78 -4.35
N VAL A 12 20.33 -3.62 -4.80
CA VAL A 12 21.43 -4.58 -4.59
C VAL A 12 22.45 -4.11 -3.57
N GLN A 13 22.11 -3.15 -2.72
CA GLN A 13 23.08 -2.59 -1.76
C GLN A 13 23.64 -3.64 -0.79
N SER A 14 22.89 -4.70 -0.47
CA SER A 14 23.40 -5.84 0.30
C SER A 14 24.55 -6.54 -0.44
N ALA A 15 24.38 -6.79 -1.74
CA ALA A 15 25.41 -7.40 -2.58
C ALA A 15 26.58 -6.47 -2.84
N LEU A 16 26.34 -5.17 -3.09
CA LEU A 16 27.40 -4.18 -3.29
C LEU A 16 28.19 -3.87 -2.01
N ALA A 17 27.58 -4.01 -0.83
CA ALA A 17 28.31 -3.93 0.44
C ALA A 17 29.29 -5.09 0.60
N ALA A 18 28.92 -6.29 0.17
CA ALA A 18 29.78 -7.48 0.19
C ALA A 18 30.84 -7.45 -0.93
N TYR A 19 30.45 -6.96 -2.11
CA TYR A 19 31.28 -6.95 -3.31
C TYR A 19 31.26 -5.57 -4.00
N PRO A 20 31.92 -4.55 -3.41
CA PRO A 20 31.93 -3.19 -3.94
C PRO A 20 32.38 -3.10 -5.39
N GLN A 21 33.26 -4.00 -5.85
CA GLN A 21 33.82 -4.02 -7.20
C GLN A 21 32.78 -4.13 -8.32
N PHE A 22 31.54 -4.54 -8.02
CA PHE A 22 30.44 -4.61 -9.01
C PHE A 22 29.62 -3.32 -9.11
N SER A 23 29.88 -2.32 -8.28
CA SER A 23 29.29 -0.97 -8.42
C SER A 23 30.08 -0.10 -9.41
N CYS A 24 29.48 0.98 -9.89
CA CYS A 24 30.17 1.94 -10.78
C CYS A 24 31.39 2.60 -10.10
N ARG A 25 31.24 2.93 -8.81
CA ARG A 25 32.25 3.63 -8.00
C ARG A 25 33.34 2.70 -7.47
N GLN A 26 33.00 1.43 -7.23
CA GLN A 26 33.88 0.44 -6.61
C GLN A 26 34.39 0.85 -5.23
N GLU A 27 33.58 1.64 -4.51
CA GLU A 27 33.85 2.14 -3.17
C GLU A 27 33.05 1.32 -2.14
N PRO A 28 33.57 1.09 -0.92
CA PRO A 28 32.82 0.42 0.14
C PRO A 28 31.49 1.12 0.43
N LEU A 29 30.42 0.33 0.53
CA LEU A 29 29.08 0.80 0.88
C LEU A 29 28.57 0.06 2.13
N PRO A 30 27.87 0.72 3.06
CA PRO A 30 27.19 0.03 4.14
C PRO A 30 25.89 -0.63 3.65
N VAL A 31 25.42 -1.64 4.38
CA VAL A 31 24.03 -2.12 4.23
C VAL A 31 23.12 -1.13 4.97
N PRO A 32 22.20 -0.45 4.27
CA PRO A 32 21.31 0.53 4.89
C PRO A 32 20.30 -0.17 5.83
N PRO A 33 19.97 0.44 6.98
CA PRO A 33 18.83 -0.02 7.77
C PRO A 33 17.52 0.52 7.18
N GLY A 34 16.67 -0.37 6.66
CA GLY A 34 15.36 -0.01 6.10
C GLY A 34 15.39 0.35 4.61
N GLY A 35 14.31 0.98 4.12
CA GLY A 35 14.13 1.36 2.72
C GLY A 35 15.05 2.50 2.28
N VAL A 36 15.52 2.44 1.02
CA VAL A 36 16.39 3.46 0.42
C VAL A 36 15.72 4.03 -0.82
N TRP A 37 15.59 5.36 -0.87
CA TRP A 37 15.10 6.07 -2.05
C TRP A 37 15.77 7.45 -2.15
N PRO A 38 16.30 7.88 -3.32
CA PRO A 38 16.40 7.16 -4.59
C PRO A 38 17.46 6.03 -4.60
N ILE A 39 17.23 4.97 -5.39
CA ILE A 39 18.16 3.84 -5.52
C ILE A 39 19.23 4.14 -6.56
N THR A 40 20.28 4.83 -6.13
CA THR A 40 21.38 5.22 -7.01
C THR A 40 22.50 4.20 -7.05
N ASN A 41 22.70 3.43 -5.97
CA ASN A 41 23.77 2.43 -5.89
C ASN A 41 23.32 1.13 -6.57
N ILE A 42 23.62 1.03 -7.87
CA ILE A 42 23.19 -0.06 -8.74
C ILE A 42 24.39 -0.82 -9.33
N TYR A 43 24.16 -2.02 -9.86
CA TYR A 43 25.20 -2.77 -10.57
C TYR A 43 25.77 -1.99 -11.77
N CYS A 44 27.08 -2.11 -11.99
CA CYS A 44 27.76 -1.46 -13.10
C CYS A 44 27.56 -2.22 -14.41
N ALA A 45 26.64 -1.74 -15.26
CA ALA A 45 26.36 -2.30 -16.58
C ALA A 45 27.54 -2.17 -17.57
N GLY A 46 28.46 -1.23 -17.31
CA GLY A 46 29.67 -1.05 -18.12
C GLY A 46 30.78 -2.08 -17.89
N ASN A 47 30.60 -3.04 -16.96
CA ASN A 47 31.64 -3.97 -16.57
C ASN A 47 31.21 -5.43 -16.80
N ASP A 48 31.95 -6.18 -17.63
CA ASP A 48 31.64 -7.58 -17.92
C ASP A 48 31.75 -8.48 -16.68
N SER A 49 32.62 -8.15 -15.72
CA SER A 49 32.72 -8.93 -14.49
C SER A 49 31.42 -8.89 -13.65
N THR A 50 30.61 -7.84 -13.80
CA THR A 50 29.28 -7.76 -13.16
C THR A 50 28.36 -8.84 -13.71
N PHE A 51 28.31 -9.01 -15.04
CA PHE A 51 27.47 -10.03 -15.66
C PHE A 51 27.94 -11.45 -15.33
N ILE A 52 29.26 -11.69 -15.31
CA ILE A 52 29.80 -13.00 -14.89
C ILE A 52 29.35 -13.33 -13.46
N PHE A 53 29.48 -12.38 -12.52
CA PHE A 53 29.02 -12.57 -11.15
C PHE A 53 27.52 -12.89 -11.06
N LEU A 54 26.68 -12.16 -11.80
CA LEU A 54 25.23 -12.39 -11.82
C LEU A 54 24.87 -13.74 -12.44
N GLN A 55 25.56 -14.15 -13.50
CA GLN A 55 25.38 -15.46 -14.14
C GLN A 55 25.81 -16.59 -13.21
N ASP A 56 26.91 -16.45 -12.48
CA ASP A 56 27.34 -17.43 -11.48
C ASP A 56 26.29 -17.56 -10.35
N VAL A 57 25.78 -16.44 -9.83
CA VAL A 57 24.70 -16.43 -8.81
C VAL A 57 23.43 -17.09 -9.36
N LEU A 58 23.00 -16.70 -10.56
CA LEU A 58 21.82 -17.27 -11.18
C LEU A 58 22.01 -18.77 -11.43
N THR A 59 23.17 -19.23 -11.87
CA THR A 59 23.46 -20.68 -12.04
C THR A 59 23.16 -21.45 -10.76
N GLU A 60 23.66 -20.98 -9.61
CA GLU A 60 23.38 -21.63 -8.32
C GLU A 60 21.88 -21.57 -7.96
N VAL A 61 21.19 -20.48 -8.27
CA VAL A 61 19.74 -20.34 -8.06
C VAL A 61 18.96 -21.31 -8.95
N LEU A 62 19.32 -21.44 -10.24
CA LEU A 62 18.65 -22.33 -11.19
C LEU A 62 18.78 -23.81 -10.80
N ASP A 63 19.88 -24.19 -10.17
CA ASP A 63 20.10 -25.54 -9.64
C ASP A 63 19.17 -25.86 -8.44
N LEU A 64 18.79 -24.84 -7.66
CA LEU A 64 17.93 -25.00 -6.49
C LEU A 64 16.44 -24.93 -6.83
N PHE A 65 16.06 -24.10 -7.80
CA PHE A 65 14.66 -23.80 -8.12
C PHE A 65 14.27 -24.35 -9.51
N PRO A 66 13.42 -25.40 -9.59
CA PRO A 66 13.02 -26.01 -10.85
C PRO A 66 11.97 -25.19 -11.62
N SER A 67 11.70 -23.95 -11.18
CA SER A 67 10.73 -23.08 -11.84
C SER A 67 11.22 -22.75 -13.25
N PRO A 68 10.34 -22.82 -14.28
CA PRO A 68 10.69 -22.30 -15.59
C PRO A 68 10.84 -20.78 -15.57
N TYR A 69 10.12 -20.09 -14.67
CA TYR A 69 10.21 -18.64 -14.51
C TYR A 69 11.22 -18.25 -13.43
N ILE A 70 11.97 -17.18 -13.69
CA ILE A 70 12.91 -16.56 -12.75
C ILE A 70 12.67 -15.05 -12.77
N HIS A 71 12.42 -14.46 -11.60
CA HIS A 71 12.20 -13.02 -11.49
C HIS A 71 13.56 -12.32 -11.30
N ILE A 72 13.82 -11.27 -12.07
CA ILE A 72 15.07 -10.51 -11.95
C ILE A 72 14.86 -9.09 -11.41
N GLY A 73 13.61 -8.72 -11.10
CA GLY A 73 13.28 -7.38 -10.63
C GLY A 73 13.27 -6.38 -11.79
N GLY A 74 14.18 -5.41 -11.75
CA GLY A 74 14.34 -4.37 -12.79
C GLY A 74 13.66 -3.04 -12.46
N ASP A 75 13.11 -2.90 -11.26
CA ASP A 75 12.38 -1.72 -10.80
C ASP A 75 13.31 -0.62 -10.27
N GLU A 76 12.83 0.63 -10.33
CA GLU A 76 13.37 1.79 -9.60
C GLU A 76 14.88 2.10 -9.79
N ALA A 77 15.52 1.56 -10.84
CA ALA A 77 16.94 1.78 -11.14
C ALA A 77 17.23 3.23 -11.53
N HIS A 78 17.74 4.02 -10.59
CA HIS A 78 18.06 5.42 -10.85
C HIS A 78 19.39 5.55 -11.62
N LYS A 79 19.33 6.09 -12.84
CA LYS A 79 20.46 6.15 -13.81
C LYS A 79 21.64 7.08 -13.45
N LYS A 80 21.69 7.59 -12.21
CA LYS A 80 22.66 8.62 -11.80
C LYS A 80 24.10 8.12 -11.88
N GLU A 81 24.35 6.92 -11.37
CA GLU A 81 25.70 6.36 -11.35
C GLU A 81 26.15 5.93 -12.76
N TRP A 82 25.23 5.46 -13.62
CA TRP A 82 25.55 5.15 -15.01
C TRP A 82 25.91 6.39 -15.84
N LYS A 83 25.20 7.51 -15.64
CA LYS A 83 25.53 8.82 -16.26
C LYS A 83 26.94 9.29 -15.92
N ALA A 84 27.39 9.05 -14.68
CA ALA A 84 28.72 9.45 -14.21
C ALA A 84 29.82 8.42 -14.51
N CYS A 85 29.46 7.18 -14.85
CA CYS A 85 30.40 6.07 -14.99
C CYS A 85 30.99 5.99 -16.40
N THR A 86 32.29 6.24 -16.55
CA THR A 86 33.00 6.15 -17.84
C THR A 86 32.89 4.79 -18.51
N LYS A 87 32.83 3.69 -17.74
CA LYS A 87 32.62 2.34 -18.29
C LYS A 87 31.22 2.16 -18.86
N CYS A 88 30.20 2.73 -18.20
CA CYS A 88 28.81 2.66 -18.66
C CYS A 88 28.60 3.52 -19.91
N GLN A 89 29.13 4.74 -19.91
CA GLN A 89 29.10 5.62 -21.09
C GLN A 89 29.82 5.00 -22.28
N ARG A 90 30.98 4.36 -22.06
CA ARG A 90 31.65 3.61 -23.12
C ARG A 90 30.81 2.44 -23.64
N ARG A 91 30.09 1.72 -22.77
CA ARG A 91 29.20 0.62 -23.19
C ARG A 91 28.06 1.15 -24.07
N ILE A 92 27.47 2.29 -23.73
CA ILE A 92 26.45 2.97 -24.55
C ILE A 92 27.00 3.23 -25.96
N GLU A 93 28.21 3.78 -26.07
CA GLU A 93 28.84 4.02 -27.37
C GLU A 93 29.16 2.72 -28.13
N GLU A 94 29.73 1.71 -27.45
CA GLU A 94 30.17 0.44 -28.06
C GLU A 94 28.99 -0.39 -28.59
N GLU A 95 27.87 -0.41 -27.88
CA GLU A 95 26.66 -1.16 -28.25
C GLU A 95 25.68 -0.31 -29.10
N ASN A 96 26.00 0.96 -29.37
CA ASN A 96 25.16 1.92 -30.11
C ASN A 96 23.79 2.17 -29.45
N LEU A 97 23.78 2.35 -28.13
CA LEU A 97 22.58 2.67 -27.35
C LEU A 97 22.36 4.19 -27.33
N GLU A 98 21.10 4.63 -27.26
CA GLU A 98 20.72 6.05 -27.20
C GLU A 98 21.11 6.69 -25.86
N ASP A 99 20.82 6.00 -24.75
CA ASP A 99 21.01 6.54 -23.39
C ASP A 99 21.09 5.45 -22.30
N GLU A 100 20.96 5.85 -21.04
CA GLU A 100 20.97 4.94 -19.89
C GLU A 100 19.70 4.09 -19.72
N ASP A 101 18.59 4.46 -20.34
CA ASP A 101 17.37 3.65 -20.34
C ASP A 101 17.56 2.48 -21.32
N GLU A 102 18.13 2.73 -22.51
CA GLU A 102 18.59 1.65 -23.38
C GLU A 102 19.73 0.81 -22.77
N LEU A 103 20.59 1.40 -21.93
CA LEU A 103 21.58 0.64 -21.16
C LEU A 103 20.94 -0.33 -20.15
N GLN A 104 19.80 0.05 -19.55
CA GLN A 104 19.02 -0.88 -18.73
C GLN A 104 18.49 -2.02 -19.59
N SER A 105 17.85 -1.70 -20.72
CA SER A 105 17.35 -2.72 -21.65
C SER A 105 18.44 -3.71 -22.08
N TYR A 106 19.63 -3.20 -22.45
CA TYR A 106 20.80 -4.05 -22.74
C TYR A 106 21.18 -4.97 -21.57
N PHE A 107 21.17 -4.45 -20.33
CA PHE A 107 21.46 -5.25 -19.14
C PHE A 107 20.45 -6.39 -18.98
N ILE A 108 19.14 -6.08 -19.09
CA ILE A 108 18.06 -7.04 -18.95
C ILE A 108 18.12 -8.09 -20.06
N GLN A 109 18.28 -7.70 -21.32
CA GLN A 109 18.43 -8.60 -22.47
C GLN A 109 19.61 -9.55 -22.32
N ARG A 110 20.74 -9.09 -21.78
CA ARG A 110 21.92 -9.94 -21.54
C ARG A 110 21.67 -11.00 -20.48
N ILE A 111 20.91 -10.69 -19.43
CA ILE A 111 20.50 -11.65 -18.40
C ILE A 111 19.42 -12.59 -18.95
N GLU A 112 18.45 -12.07 -19.70
CA GLU A 112 17.40 -12.86 -20.34
C GLU A 112 17.99 -13.92 -21.28
N LYS A 113 18.95 -13.54 -22.13
CA LYS A 113 19.66 -14.48 -23.00
C LYS A 113 20.30 -15.61 -22.20
N PHE A 114 20.95 -15.30 -21.08
CA PHE A 114 21.55 -16.31 -20.22
C PHE A 114 20.47 -17.24 -19.63
N LEU A 115 19.33 -16.71 -19.17
CA LEU A 115 18.22 -17.52 -18.67
C LEU A 115 17.64 -18.43 -19.76
N ASN A 116 17.43 -17.90 -20.96
CA ASN A 116 16.92 -18.64 -22.12
C ASN A 116 17.88 -19.78 -22.53
N GLU A 117 19.20 -19.57 -22.47
CA GLU A 117 20.21 -20.61 -22.69
C GLU A 117 20.15 -21.76 -21.67
N HIS A 118 19.49 -21.55 -20.52
CA HIS A 118 19.26 -22.53 -19.46
C HIS A 118 17.79 -22.98 -19.38
N ASP A 119 17.00 -22.78 -20.44
CA ASP A 119 15.58 -23.11 -20.50
C ASP A 119 14.77 -22.45 -19.37
N ARG A 120 15.04 -21.16 -19.11
CA ARG A 120 14.32 -20.32 -18.15
C ARG A 120 13.77 -19.07 -18.80
N ILE A 121 12.59 -18.66 -18.34
CA ILE A 121 11.84 -17.50 -18.80
C ILE A 121 11.95 -16.39 -17.75
N LEU A 122 12.28 -15.19 -18.20
CA LEU A 122 12.43 -14.03 -17.33
C LEU A 122 11.07 -13.46 -16.92
N ILE A 123 10.94 -13.08 -15.65
CA ILE A 123 9.93 -12.13 -15.19
C ILE A 123 10.64 -10.87 -14.68
N GLY A 124 10.12 -9.69 -14.99
CA GLY A 124 10.57 -8.44 -14.38
C GLY A 124 9.43 -7.46 -14.17
N TRP A 125 9.64 -6.48 -13.29
CA TRP A 125 8.69 -5.39 -13.04
C TRP A 125 8.48 -4.54 -14.29
N ASP A 126 7.33 -3.86 -14.40
CA ASP A 126 6.95 -3.15 -15.63
C ASP A 126 7.92 -2.05 -16.10
N GLU A 127 8.89 -1.64 -15.28
CA GLU A 127 10.06 -0.87 -15.69
C GLU A 127 10.90 -1.53 -16.79
N ILE A 128 10.90 -2.86 -16.94
CA ILE A 128 11.63 -3.53 -18.03
C ILE A 128 11.08 -3.18 -19.43
N LEU A 129 9.91 -2.52 -19.50
CA LEU A 129 9.38 -1.91 -20.73
C LEU A 129 10.24 -0.73 -21.22
N GLU A 130 10.98 -0.08 -20.32
CA GLU A 130 11.80 1.10 -20.61
C GLU A 130 13.05 0.68 -21.42
N GLY A 131 13.14 1.14 -22.68
CA GLY A 131 14.22 0.76 -23.61
C GLY A 131 13.95 -0.51 -24.44
N GLY A 132 12.74 -1.06 -24.39
CA GLY A 132 12.31 -2.20 -25.20
C GLY A 132 12.45 -3.56 -24.49
N LEU A 133 11.48 -4.46 -24.69
CA LEU A 133 11.51 -5.80 -24.11
C LEU A 133 12.33 -6.78 -24.93
N ALA A 134 12.81 -7.79 -24.23
CA ALA A 134 13.33 -9.00 -24.84
C ALA A 134 12.18 -9.96 -25.20
N ASP A 135 12.27 -10.62 -26.35
CA ASP A 135 11.16 -11.32 -27.01
C ASP A 135 10.37 -12.31 -26.12
N ASN A 136 11.00 -12.92 -25.11
CA ASN A 136 10.38 -13.95 -24.27
C ASN A 136 10.12 -13.48 -22.83
N ALA A 137 10.32 -12.20 -22.53
CA ALA A 137 10.16 -11.68 -21.18
C ALA A 137 8.68 -11.59 -20.79
N THR A 138 8.39 -11.96 -19.54
CA THR A 138 7.09 -11.80 -18.89
C THR A 138 7.14 -10.55 -18.01
N VAL A 139 6.08 -9.74 -18.02
CA VAL A 139 6.02 -8.48 -17.26
C VAL A 139 5.15 -8.63 -16.02
N MET A 140 5.65 -8.18 -14.86
CA MET A 140 4.87 -8.03 -13.64
C MET A 140 4.45 -6.56 -13.46
N SER A 141 3.18 -6.25 -13.69
CA SER A 141 2.70 -4.86 -13.68
C SER A 141 2.24 -4.41 -12.30
N TRP A 142 2.94 -3.43 -11.73
CA TRP A 142 2.71 -2.97 -10.37
C TRP A 142 2.32 -1.49 -10.28
N ARG A 143 2.77 -0.63 -11.21
CA ARG A 143 2.48 0.81 -11.27
C ARG A 143 1.08 1.10 -11.85
N GLY A 144 0.09 0.34 -11.41
CA GLY A 144 -1.25 0.28 -11.98
C GLY A 144 -1.37 -0.82 -13.04
N ILE A 145 -2.26 -0.65 -14.01
CA ILE A 145 -2.55 -1.67 -15.05
C ILE A 145 -1.97 -1.32 -16.42
N ARG A 146 -1.47 -0.09 -16.60
CA ARG A 146 -1.05 0.41 -17.92
C ARG A 146 0.16 -0.33 -18.47
N GLY A 147 1.13 -0.69 -17.62
CA GLY A 147 2.29 -1.48 -18.01
C GLY A 147 1.87 -2.85 -18.53
N GLY A 148 0.99 -3.53 -17.81
CA GLY A 148 0.43 -4.82 -18.22
C GLY A 148 -0.38 -4.75 -19.51
N ILE A 149 -1.23 -3.73 -19.69
CA ILE A 149 -1.95 -3.53 -20.97
C ILE A 149 -0.97 -3.31 -22.12
N HIS A 150 0.09 -2.54 -21.91
CA HIS A 150 1.07 -2.26 -22.94
C HIS A 150 1.86 -3.52 -23.33
N ALA A 151 2.30 -4.30 -22.34
CA ALA A 151 3.02 -5.56 -22.55
C ALA A 151 2.16 -6.61 -23.28
N ALA A 152 0.90 -6.80 -22.88
CA ALA A 152 -0.01 -7.73 -23.52
C ALA A 152 -0.27 -7.38 -25.00
N ARG A 153 -0.34 -6.09 -25.34
CA ARG A 153 -0.46 -5.60 -26.74
C ARG A 153 0.79 -5.80 -27.58
N MET A 154 1.91 -6.11 -26.94
CA MET A 154 3.18 -6.45 -27.57
C MET A 154 3.42 -7.97 -27.56
N ASP A 155 2.36 -8.77 -27.32
CA ASP A 155 2.41 -10.23 -27.26
C ASP A 155 3.30 -10.79 -26.12
N HIS A 156 3.55 -10.00 -25.07
CA HIS A 156 4.24 -10.45 -23.86
C HIS A 156 3.26 -10.90 -22.79
N ASP A 157 3.61 -12.01 -22.13
CA ASP A 157 2.87 -12.51 -20.97
C ASP A 157 2.95 -11.54 -19.78
N VAL A 158 1.87 -11.47 -18.99
CA VAL A 158 1.71 -10.52 -17.90
C VAL A 158 1.20 -11.18 -16.63
N VAL A 159 1.82 -10.83 -15.51
CA VAL A 159 1.28 -11.04 -14.16
C VAL A 159 0.85 -9.68 -13.61
N MET A 160 -0.45 -9.51 -13.35
CA MET A 160 -0.99 -8.25 -12.85
C MET A 160 -0.88 -8.15 -11.32
N THR A 161 -0.11 -7.19 -10.82
CA THR A 161 0.05 -6.94 -9.38
C THR A 161 -0.12 -5.46 -9.01
N PRO A 162 -1.18 -4.77 -9.47
CA PRO A 162 -1.30 -3.32 -9.31
C PRO A 162 -1.37 -2.92 -7.83
N THR A 163 -0.56 -1.92 -7.44
CA THR A 163 -0.51 -1.33 -6.08
C THR A 163 -1.89 -1.08 -5.46
N ASN A 164 -2.84 -0.63 -6.27
CA ASN A 164 -4.18 -0.29 -5.80
C ASN A 164 -4.98 -1.47 -5.22
N HIS A 165 -4.67 -2.71 -5.61
CA HIS A 165 -5.43 -3.91 -5.22
C HIS A 165 -4.56 -5.03 -4.64
N CYS A 166 -3.29 -5.10 -5.03
CA CYS A 166 -2.45 -6.26 -4.78
C CYS A 166 -1.33 -6.00 -3.77
N TYR A 167 -1.21 -4.78 -3.22
CA TYR A 167 -0.17 -4.46 -2.22
C TYR A 167 -0.74 -4.61 -0.81
N PHE A 168 -0.34 -5.67 -0.14
CA PHE A 168 -0.82 -6.05 1.20
C PHE A 168 0.04 -5.46 2.32
N ASP A 169 1.10 -4.74 1.98
CA ASP A 169 1.83 -3.82 2.84
C ASP A 169 1.10 -2.50 3.11
N TYR A 170 0.01 -2.22 2.38
CA TYR A 170 -0.83 -1.04 2.60
C TYR A 170 -1.83 -1.24 3.74
N PHE A 171 -2.24 -0.14 4.37
CA PHE A 171 -3.32 -0.14 5.36
C PHE A 171 -4.58 -0.82 4.83
N GLN A 172 -5.30 -1.49 5.72
CA GLN A 172 -6.56 -2.19 5.43
C GLN A 172 -7.76 -1.59 6.20
N SER A 173 -7.53 -0.48 6.92
CA SER A 173 -8.55 0.34 7.58
C SER A 173 -8.30 1.81 7.29
N PHE A 174 -9.35 2.63 7.27
CA PHE A 174 -9.24 4.09 7.19
C PHE A 174 -8.72 4.71 8.50
N ASP A 175 -8.93 4.03 9.61
CA ASP A 175 -8.50 4.48 10.93
C ASP A 175 -7.05 4.03 11.17
N LYS A 176 -6.11 4.82 10.68
CA LYS A 176 -4.67 4.49 10.71
C LYS A 176 -4.08 4.56 12.11
N ASP A 177 -4.69 5.33 13.01
CA ASP A 177 -4.17 5.57 14.35
C ASP A 177 -4.31 4.33 15.26
N ILE A 178 -5.25 3.44 14.94
CA ILE A 178 -5.48 2.20 15.68
C ILE A 178 -4.86 0.97 15.01
N GLU A 179 -4.43 1.06 13.75
CA GLU A 179 -3.80 -0.04 13.03
C GLU A 179 -2.29 -0.09 13.31
N PRO A 180 -1.65 -1.27 13.17
CA PRO A 180 -0.21 -1.34 13.03
C PRO A 180 0.28 -0.42 11.89
N TYR A 181 1.44 0.21 12.10
CA TYR A 181 2.01 1.10 11.11
C TYR A 181 2.31 0.36 9.80
N ALA A 182 1.91 0.96 8.69
CA ALA A 182 2.08 0.48 7.33
C ALA A 182 2.68 1.60 6.47
N ILE A 183 3.27 1.25 5.32
CA ILE A 183 3.97 2.20 4.44
C ILE A 183 3.05 3.31 3.91
N GLY A 184 1.74 3.05 3.86
CA GLY A 184 0.74 3.97 3.37
C GLY A 184 -0.41 3.25 2.70
N GLY A 185 -1.00 3.88 1.69
CA GLY A 185 -2.06 3.31 0.87
C GLY A 185 -3.34 2.92 1.63
N TYR A 186 -4.25 2.27 0.90
CA TYR A 186 -5.46 1.68 1.47
C TYR A 186 -5.97 0.56 0.54
N THR A 187 -5.86 -0.68 1.01
CA THR A 187 -6.24 -1.89 0.26
C THR A 187 -6.97 -2.83 1.22
N ASP A 188 -8.28 -2.68 1.40
CA ASP A 188 -9.06 -3.55 2.27
C ASP A 188 -9.55 -4.82 1.56
N LEU A 189 -10.13 -5.75 2.32
CA LEU A 189 -10.63 -7.02 1.82
C LEU A 189 -11.60 -6.86 0.64
N LYS A 190 -12.53 -5.90 0.73
CA LYS A 190 -13.55 -5.68 -0.30
C LYS A 190 -12.95 -5.15 -1.59
N LYS A 191 -11.99 -4.22 -1.49
CA LYS A 191 -11.27 -3.71 -2.64
C LYS A 191 -10.51 -4.82 -3.37
N VAL A 192 -9.82 -5.70 -2.64
CA VAL A 192 -9.16 -6.89 -3.23
C VAL A 192 -10.19 -7.77 -3.93
N TYR A 193 -11.33 -8.07 -3.29
CA TYR A 193 -12.36 -8.94 -3.87
C TYR A 193 -12.98 -8.37 -5.15
N ALA A 194 -13.13 -7.04 -5.21
CA ALA A 194 -13.71 -6.34 -6.36
C ALA A 194 -12.78 -6.31 -7.59
N TYR A 195 -11.50 -6.65 -7.43
CA TYR A 195 -10.52 -6.60 -8.52
C TYR A 195 -10.87 -7.58 -9.65
N GLU A 196 -10.70 -7.11 -10.89
CA GLU A 196 -10.75 -7.89 -12.13
C GLU A 196 -9.35 -7.82 -12.79
N PRO A 197 -8.61 -8.95 -12.83
CA PRO A 197 -7.24 -8.95 -13.35
C PRO A 197 -7.12 -8.68 -14.84
N VAL A 198 -8.13 -9.08 -15.63
CA VAL A 198 -8.15 -8.89 -17.08
C VAL A 198 -8.84 -7.56 -17.40
N PRO A 199 -8.12 -6.53 -17.90
CA PRO A 199 -8.73 -5.24 -18.23
C PRO A 199 -9.70 -5.33 -19.41
N ASP A 200 -10.83 -4.62 -19.32
CA ASP A 200 -11.85 -4.58 -20.39
C ASP A 200 -11.33 -3.95 -21.71
N GLU A 201 -10.20 -3.23 -21.67
CA GLU A 201 -9.59 -2.60 -22.84
C GLU A 201 -8.74 -3.55 -23.70
N LEU A 202 -8.57 -4.81 -23.29
CA LEU A 202 -7.88 -5.84 -24.06
C LEU A 202 -8.88 -6.60 -24.95
N SER A 203 -8.46 -6.92 -26.17
CA SER A 203 -9.16 -7.88 -27.02
C SER A 203 -9.09 -9.31 -26.44
N GLU A 204 -9.88 -10.24 -26.99
CA GLU A 204 -9.85 -11.64 -26.54
C GLU A 204 -8.46 -12.26 -26.67
N ASP A 205 -7.75 -12.01 -27.78
CA ASP A 205 -6.40 -12.52 -28.03
C ASP A 205 -5.37 -11.87 -27.07
N GLU A 206 -5.42 -10.55 -26.90
CA GLU A 206 -4.54 -9.83 -25.96
C GLU A 206 -4.78 -10.25 -24.50
N ALA A 207 -6.02 -10.61 -24.15
CA ALA A 207 -6.37 -11.07 -22.81
C ALA A 207 -5.77 -12.45 -22.47
N GLU A 208 -5.44 -13.28 -23.47
CA GLU A 208 -4.78 -14.57 -23.24
C GLU A 208 -3.37 -14.43 -22.66
N HIS A 209 -2.72 -13.28 -22.88
CA HIS A 209 -1.42 -12.96 -22.29
C HIS A 209 -1.48 -12.59 -20.81
N ILE A 210 -2.67 -12.36 -20.24
CA ILE A 210 -2.82 -12.12 -18.80
C ILE A 210 -2.80 -13.48 -18.07
N LEU A 211 -1.61 -13.91 -17.65
CA LEU A 211 -1.39 -15.19 -16.99
C LEU A 211 -2.07 -15.28 -15.61
N GLY A 212 -2.26 -14.14 -14.95
CA GLY A 212 -2.94 -14.07 -13.65
C GLY A 212 -2.59 -12.84 -12.85
N THR A 213 -2.79 -12.94 -11.52
CA THR A 213 -2.48 -11.88 -10.55
C THR A 213 -1.74 -12.44 -9.35
N GLN A 214 -1.09 -11.59 -8.56
CA GLN A 214 -0.39 -11.94 -7.32
C GLN A 214 -0.54 -10.81 -6.29
N GLY A 215 -0.60 -11.17 -5.01
CA GLY A 215 -0.59 -10.22 -3.89
C GLY A 215 0.83 -10.09 -3.34
N ASN A 216 1.34 -8.87 -3.31
CA ASN A 216 2.70 -8.54 -2.89
C ASN A 216 2.69 -8.14 -1.41
N VAL A 217 3.68 -8.61 -0.65
CA VAL A 217 3.84 -8.29 0.78
C VAL A 217 5.27 -7.77 1.00
N TRP A 218 5.43 -6.45 0.88
CA TRP A 218 6.67 -5.76 1.22
C TRP A 218 6.78 -5.58 2.75
N THR A 219 7.97 -5.80 3.31
CA THR A 219 8.12 -6.04 4.76
C THR A 219 8.84 -4.94 5.52
N GLU A 220 8.93 -3.72 4.99
CA GLU A 220 9.64 -2.58 5.60
C GLU A 220 9.17 -2.31 7.04
N TYR A 221 7.86 -2.45 7.27
CA TYR A 221 7.22 -2.22 8.57
C TYR A 221 6.70 -3.49 9.23
N MET A 222 7.03 -4.67 8.69
CA MET A 222 6.57 -5.98 9.17
C MET A 222 7.70 -6.80 9.80
N LEU A 223 8.04 -6.47 11.05
CA LEU A 223 9.20 -7.05 11.73
C LEU A 223 9.02 -8.51 12.20
N THR A 224 7.82 -9.08 12.09
CA THR A 224 7.52 -10.44 12.57
C THR A 224 6.58 -11.17 11.61
N GLY A 225 6.67 -12.50 11.58
CA GLY A 225 5.76 -13.35 10.80
C GLY A 225 4.29 -13.13 11.18
N SER A 226 4.00 -12.89 12.46
CA SER A 226 2.63 -12.60 12.91
C SER A 226 2.09 -11.26 12.39
N HIS A 227 2.96 -10.27 12.13
CA HIS A 227 2.55 -9.03 11.47
C HIS A 227 2.32 -9.26 9.97
N VAL A 228 3.15 -10.08 9.31
CA VAL A 228 2.92 -10.51 7.92
C VAL A 228 1.58 -11.24 7.78
N GLU A 229 1.26 -12.16 8.70
CA GLU A 229 -0.04 -12.83 8.76
C GLU A 229 -1.20 -11.84 8.91
N TYR A 230 -1.10 -10.88 9.84
CA TYR A 230 -2.10 -9.82 10.03
C TYR A 230 -2.34 -9.00 8.76
N MET A 231 -1.29 -8.69 8.02
CA MET A 231 -1.37 -7.87 6.81
C MET A 231 -1.88 -8.69 5.61
N ALA A 232 -1.43 -9.94 5.44
CA ALA A 232 -1.83 -10.78 4.32
C ALA A 232 -3.24 -11.37 4.49
N LEU A 233 -3.65 -11.71 5.72
CA LEU A 233 -4.92 -12.39 6.00
C LEU A 233 -5.95 -11.41 6.60
N PRO A 234 -7.21 -11.44 6.12
CA PRO A 234 -7.78 -12.39 5.16
C PRO A 234 -7.73 -11.95 3.69
N ARG A 235 -7.06 -10.85 3.33
CA ARG A 235 -7.01 -10.32 1.95
C ARG A 235 -6.55 -11.35 0.92
N MET A 236 -5.63 -12.23 1.29
CA MET A 236 -5.19 -13.37 0.48
C MET A 236 -6.37 -14.24 0.03
N THR A 237 -7.39 -14.46 0.86
CA THR A 237 -8.56 -15.26 0.50
C THR A 237 -9.43 -14.61 -0.58
N ALA A 238 -9.55 -13.27 -0.55
CA ALA A 238 -10.24 -12.53 -1.58
C ALA A 238 -9.47 -12.63 -2.91
N LEU A 239 -8.15 -12.45 -2.87
CA LEU A 239 -7.33 -12.57 -4.07
C LEU A 239 -7.33 -13.99 -4.65
N SER A 240 -7.33 -15.03 -3.80
CA SER A 240 -7.48 -16.42 -4.25
C SER A 240 -8.82 -16.67 -4.96
N GLU A 241 -9.90 -16.02 -4.53
CA GLU A 241 -11.18 -16.10 -5.24
C GLU A 241 -11.15 -15.37 -6.58
N VAL A 242 -10.51 -14.20 -6.63
CA VAL A 242 -10.26 -13.44 -7.87
C VAL A 242 -9.45 -14.24 -8.88
N GLN A 243 -8.40 -14.93 -8.43
CA GLN A 243 -7.54 -15.75 -9.28
C GLN A 243 -8.25 -17.00 -9.82
N TRP A 244 -9.12 -17.62 -9.03
CA TRP A 244 -9.61 -18.97 -9.32
C TRP A 244 -11.04 -19.01 -9.88
N SER A 245 -11.92 -18.14 -9.40
CA SER A 245 -13.34 -18.19 -9.73
C SER A 245 -13.64 -17.36 -10.96
N LYS A 246 -14.51 -17.89 -11.84
CA LYS A 246 -15.04 -17.10 -12.97
C LYS A 246 -15.76 -15.84 -12.43
N PRO A 247 -15.64 -14.68 -13.09
CA PRO A 247 -16.28 -13.44 -12.66
C PRO A 247 -17.79 -13.59 -12.41
N THR A 248 -18.48 -14.35 -13.26
CA THR A 248 -19.94 -14.64 -13.15
C THR A 248 -20.34 -15.43 -11.91
N ARG A 249 -19.39 -15.98 -11.16
CA ARG A 249 -19.61 -16.73 -9.91
C ARG A 249 -19.23 -15.94 -8.65
N LYS A 250 -18.61 -14.76 -8.79
CA LYS A 250 -18.25 -13.89 -7.66
C LYS A 250 -19.52 -13.31 -7.05
N ASN A 251 -19.61 -13.38 -5.73
CA ASN A 251 -20.72 -12.83 -4.94
C ASN A 251 -20.19 -12.52 -3.53
N GLU A 252 -20.12 -11.23 -3.20
CA GLU A 252 -19.51 -10.74 -1.96
C GLU A 252 -20.21 -11.30 -0.71
N ASP A 253 -21.54 -11.33 -0.67
CA ASP A 253 -22.29 -11.85 0.48
C ASP A 253 -21.98 -13.32 0.74
N HIS A 254 -21.96 -14.13 -0.32
CA HIS A 254 -21.61 -15.54 -0.21
C HIS A 254 -20.13 -15.73 0.16
N PHE A 255 -19.23 -14.88 -0.35
CA PHE A 255 -17.81 -14.87 0.05
C PHE A 255 -17.67 -14.57 1.55
N MET A 256 -18.35 -13.54 2.08
CA MET A 256 -18.31 -13.19 3.50
C MET A 256 -18.83 -14.34 4.39
N GLN A 257 -19.86 -15.06 3.94
CA GLN A 257 -20.34 -16.26 4.65
C GLN A 257 -19.29 -17.38 4.71
N ARG A 258 -18.52 -17.60 3.63
CA ARG A 258 -17.43 -18.59 3.62
C ARG A 258 -16.23 -18.12 4.42
N LEU A 259 -15.92 -16.83 4.37
CA LEU A 259 -14.83 -16.23 5.14
C LEU A 259 -14.99 -16.46 6.64
N ARG A 260 -16.23 -16.37 7.17
CA ARG A 260 -16.53 -16.71 8.58
C ARG A 260 -15.93 -18.07 8.99
N TYR A 261 -16.07 -19.10 8.15
CA TYR A 261 -15.54 -20.43 8.47
C TYR A 261 -14.02 -20.47 8.35
N PHE A 262 -13.45 -19.75 7.39
CA PHE A 262 -12.00 -19.66 7.23
C PHE A 262 -11.31 -18.94 8.40
N LEU A 263 -11.86 -17.81 8.87
CA LEU A 263 -11.34 -17.12 10.06
C LEU A 263 -11.40 -18.00 11.32
N ASN A 264 -12.46 -18.81 11.45
CA ASN A 264 -12.51 -19.82 12.49
C ASN A 264 -11.35 -20.82 12.38
N LEU A 265 -11.05 -21.33 11.18
CA LEU A 265 -9.90 -22.21 10.96
C LEU A 265 -8.57 -21.54 11.36
N LEU A 266 -8.36 -20.28 10.96
CA LEU A 266 -7.15 -19.52 11.32
C LEU A 266 -7.00 -19.41 12.84
N SER A 267 -8.06 -19.04 13.56
CA SER A 267 -8.04 -18.98 15.03
C SER A 267 -7.74 -20.33 15.67
N HIS A 268 -8.27 -21.43 15.15
CA HIS A 268 -7.95 -22.77 15.68
C HIS A 268 -6.51 -23.21 15.41
N LYS A 269 -5.86 -22.61 14.40
CA LYS A 269 -4.46 -22.86 14.03
C LYS A 269 -3.48 -21.87 14.65
N ASP A 270 -3.97 -20.92 15.45
CA ASP A 270 -3.17 -19.83 16.04
C ASP A 270 -2.45 -18.99 14.97
N ILE A 271 -3.10 -18.80 13.82
CA ILE A 271 -2.62 -17.92 12.73
C ILE A 271 -3.27 -16.55 12.93
N ASN A 272 -2.46 -15.50 12.94
CA ASN A 272 -2.94 -14.14 13.09
C ASN A 272 -3.68 -13.66 11.81
N TYR A 273 -4.61 -12.74 11.96
CA TYR A 273 -5.33 -12.14 10.84
C TYR A 273 -5.96 -10.81 11.22
N HIS A 274 -6.22 -9.98 10.23
CA HIS A 274 -6.97 -8.74 10.40
C HIS A 274 -8.45 -8.99 10.66
N LEU A 275 -8.97 -8.33 11.70
CA LEU A 275 -10.39 -8.13 11.88
C LEU A 275 -10.59 -6.63 12.12
N PRO A 276 -11.24 -5.89 11.19
CA PRO A 276 -11.41 -4.45 11.33
C PRO A 276 -12.19 -4.09 12.59
N ALA A 277 -11.89 -2.92 13.17
CA ALA A 277 -12.70 -2.35 14.23
C ALA A 277 -14.07 -1.88 13.70
N PRO A 278 -15.08 -1.67 14.57
CA PRO A 278 -16.33 -1.04 14.19
C PRO A 278 -16.09 0.34 13.53
N GLN A 279 -16.86 0.66 12.50
CA GLN A 279 -16.80 1.97 11.84
C GLN A 279 -17.84 2.93 12.44
N GLY A 280 -17.69 4.23 12.18
CA GLY A 280 -18.64 5.26 12.60
C GLY A 280 -18.42 5.87 13.99
N LEU A 281 -17.38 5.43 14.72
CA LEU A 281 -16.98 6.03 15.99
C LEU A 281 -15.85 7.06 15.79
N ILE A 282 -16.22 8.35 15.71
CA ILE A 282 -15.28 9.43 15.39
C ILE A 282 -14.70 9.99 16.71
N PRO A 283 -13.36 9.97 16.92
CA PRO A 283 -12.73 10.62 18.07
C PRO A 283 -12.96 12.14 18.08
N GLY A 284 -13.15 12.72 19.27
CA GLY A 284 -13.25 14.17 19.44
C GLY A 284 -14.57 14.78 18.99
N MET A 285 -15.65 13.99 18.94
CA MET A 285 -16.97 14.51 18.56
C MET A 285 -17.53 15.40 19.67
N VAL A 286 -17.93 16.62 19.32
CA VAL A 286 -18.58 17.58 20.24
C VAL A 286 -20.05 17.79 19.85
N PHE A 287 -20.93 18.01 20.82
CA PHE A 287 -22.35 18.26 20.59
C PHE A 287 -22.95 19.24 21.62
N ILE A 288 -24.05 19.91 21.24
CA ILE A 288 -24.70 20.94 22.07
C ILE A 288 -25.90 20.38 22.85
N ASP A 289 -26.83 19.68 22.19
CA ASP A 289 -28.04 19.16 22.86
C ASP A 289 -27.99 17.64 23.02
N SER A 290 -27.92 16.95 21.88
CA SER A 290 -27.73 15.51 21.80
C SER A 290 -27.12 15.16 20.45
N THR A 291 -26.51 14.00 20.38
CA THR A 291 -26.01 13.42 19.14
C THR A 291 -26.30 11.92 19.11
N THR A 292 -26.09 11.30 17.96
CA THR A 292 -26.28 9.86 17.77
C THR A 292 -25.05 9.26 17.13
N VAL A 293 -24.52 8.21 17.75
CA VAL A 293 -23.45 7.38 17.18
C VAL A 293 -24.05 6.17 16.50
N LYS A 294 -23.81 6.05 15.20
CA LYS A 294 -24.12 4.85 14.42
C LYS A 294 -22.83 4.07 14.22
N LEU A 295 -22.80 2.81 14.69
CA LEU A 295 -21.68 1.91 14.46
C LEU A 295 -21.99 1.01 13.27
N GLU A 296 -20.99 0.78 12.43
CA GLU A 296 -21.11 -0.09 11.26
C GLU A 296 -20.18 -1.29 11.38
N ASN A 297 -20.72 -2.46 11.02
CA ASN A 297 -20.02 -3.72 11.06
C ASN A 297 -19.59 -4.14 9.65
N PRO A 298 -18.31 -4.01 9.28
CA PRO A 298 -17.82 -4.48 7.98
C PRO A 298 -17.90 -6.00 7.82
N TYR A 299 -18.03 -6.77 8.92
CA TYR A 299 -18.03 -8.23 8.96
C TYR A 299 -19.36 -8.72 9.56
N PRO A 300 -20.41 -8.94 8.74
CA PRO A 300 -21.80 -9.07 9.22
C PRO A 300 -22.05 -10.29 10.13
N PHE A 301 -21.13 -11.25 10.18
CA PHE A 301 -21.17 -12.40 11.08
C PHE A 301 -20.54 -12.15 12.46
N GLY A 302 -19.88 -11.00 12.67
CA GLY A 302 -19.40 -10.56 13.97
C GLY A 302 -20.46 -9.79 14.78
N GLN A 303 -20.27 -9.70 16.09
CA GLN A 303 -21.11 -8.91 16.98
C GLN A 303 -20.33 -7.70 17.49
N ILE A 304 -20.86 -6.49 17.26
CA ILE A 304 -20.32 -5.28 17.89
C ILE A 304 -20.74 -5.27 19.36
N ARG A 305 -19.78 -5.05 20.24
CA ARG A 305 -20.01 -4.76 21.65
C ARG A 305 -19.30 -3.48 22.05
N TYR A 306 -19.91 -2.73 22.96
CA TYR A 306 -19.38 -1.45 23.40
C TYR A 306 -19.60 -1.19 24.90
N THR A 307 -18.80 -0.28 25.44
CA THR A 307 -18.96 0.33 26.76
C THR A 307 -19.11 1.84 26.58
N THR A 308 -19.60 2.52 27.61
CA THR A 308 -19.83 3.98 27.61
C THR A 308 -19.07 4.72 28.69
N ASN A 309 -18.25 4.01 29.45
CA ASN A 309 -17.50 4.50 30.60
C ASN A 309 -15.98 4.40 30.38
N GLY A 310 -15.53 4.17 29.14
CA GLY A 310 -14.11 3.99 28.80
C GLY A 310 -13.51 2.62 29.15
N GLU A 311 -14.28 1.67 29.68
CA GLU A 311 -13.78 0.31 29.92
C GLU A 311 -13.60 -0.47 28.61
N LYS A 312 -12.60 -1.35 28.55
CA LYS A 312 -12.42 -2.22 27.38
C LYS A 312 -13.62 -3.17 27.25
N PRO A 313 -14.28 -3.22 26.07
CA PRO A 313 -15.38 -4.14 25.87
C PRO A 313 -14.87 -5.58 25.93
N ALA A 314 -15.60 -6.42 26.66
CA ALA A 314 -15.41 -7.86 26.77
C ALA A 314 -16.76 -8.56 26.98
N PRO A 315 -16.87 -9.87 26.72
CA PRO A 315 -18.04 -10.63 27.13
C PRO A 315 -18.27 -10.49 28.65
N GLY A 316 -19.45 -10.00 29.05
CA GLY A 316 -19.84 -9.86 30.47
C GLY A 316 -19.81 -8.43 31.03
N ASN A 317 -19.02 -7.50 30.46
CA ASN A 317 -18.95 -6.09 30.91
C ASN A 317 -19.39 -5.06 29.85
N SER A 318 -19.82 -5.52 28.67
CA SER A 318 -20.16 -4.66 27.53
C SER A 318 -21.56 -4.91 26.98
N THR A 319 -22.16 -3.87 26.40
CA THR A 319 -23.48 -3.89 25.76
C THR A 319 -23.37 -4.38 24.32
N VAL A 320 -24.32 -5.21 23.88
CA VAL A 320 -24.43 -5.60 22.46
C VAL A 320 -25.04 -4.46 21.68
N TYR A 321 -24.39 -4.03 20.60
CA TYR A 321 -24.92 -2.99 19.73
C TYR A 321 -26.11 -3.51 18.91
N THR A 322 -27.29 -2.93 19.11
CA THR A 322 -28.53 -3.28 18.40
C THR A 322 -29.08 -2.14 17.54
N GLY A 323 -28.48 -0.95 17.61
CA GLY A 323 -28.93 0.24 16.92
C GLY A 323 -28.20 1.50 17.40
N PRO A 324 -28.46 2.65 16.77
CA PRO A 324 -27.76 3.89 17.09
C PRO A 324 -27.82 4.28 18.57
N ILE A 325 -26.72 4.80 19.10
CA ILE A 325 -26.56 5.19 20.50
C ILE A 325 -26.85 6.69 20.61
N THR A 326 -27.94 7.06 21.27
CA THR A 326 -28.23 8.47 21.57
C THR A 326 -27.41 8.93 22.77
N ILE A 327 -26.79 10.09 22.64
CA ILE A 327 -25.87 10.68 23.61
C ILE A 327 -26.38 12.07 23.96
N SER A 328 -26.49 12.35 25.26
CA SER A 328 -26.97 13.64 25.79
C SER A 328 -26.10 14.17 26.94
N SER A 329 -24.95 13.53 27.20
CA SER A 329 -23.93 13.96 28.16
C SER A 329 -22.57 13.46 27.70
N ASP A 330 -21.50 13.97 28.32
CA ASP A 330 -20.15 13.43 28.14
C ASP A 330 -20.13 11.92 28.27
N ILE A 331 -19.45 11.26 27.33
CA ILE A 331 -19.38 9.81 27.28
C ILE A 331 -18.08 9.36 26.64
N HIS A 332 -17.52 8.26 27.15
CA HIS A 332 -16.35 7.62 26.56
C HIS A 332 -16.74 6.26 26.03
N ILE A 333 -16.91 6.17 24.71
CA ILE A 333 -17.32 4.94 24.05
C ILE A 333 -16.08 4.16 23.64
N GLN A 334 -16.02 2.88 24.04
CA GLN A 334 -15.10 1.90 23.46
C GLN A 334 -15.89 0.79 22.80
N ALA A 335 -15.56 0.43 21.56
CA ALA A 335 -16.27 -0.56 20.77
C ALA A 335 -15.31 -1.53 20.07
N ALA A 336 -15.71 -2.80 19.96
CA ALA A 336 -15.00 -3.83 19.22
C ALA A 336 -15.97 -4.84 18.60
N ILE A 337 -15.52 -5.53 17.55
CA ILE A 337 -16.21 -6.67 16.94
C ILE A 337 -15.72 -7.95 17.60
N PHE A 338 -16.65 -8.83 17.95
CA PHE A 338 -16.39 -10.16 18.49
C PHE A 338 -16.89 -11.21 17.51
N LEU A 339 -16.05 -12.18 17.20
CA LEU A 339 -16.43 -13.40 16.48
C LEU A 339 -16.91 -14.46 17.48
N GLU A 340 -17.66 -15.46 16.99
CA GLU A 340 -18.19 -16.54 17.83
C GLU A 340 -17.10 -17.37 18.52
N ASN A 341 -15.91 -17.46 17.93
CA ASN A 341 -14.76 -18.14 18.51
C ASN A 341 -14.04 -17.32 19.61
N GLY A 342 -14.55 -16.13 19.95
CA GLY A 342 -13.99 -15.25 20.96
C GLY A 342 -12.88 -14.32 20.45
N HIS A 343 -12.47 -14.43 19.19
CA HIS A 343 -11.52 -13.48 18.60
C HIS A 343 -12.17 -12.08 18.52
N ARG A 344 -11.36 -11.05 18.80
CA ARG A 344 -11.82 -9.65 18.93
C ARG A 344 -11.01 -8.76 18.01
N SER A 345 -11.67 -7.81 17.35
CA SER A 345 -11.00 -6.75 16.61
C SER A 345 -10.15 -5.86 17.52
N ILE A 346 -9.41 -4.94 16.90
CA ILE A 346 -8.88 -3.77 17.60
C ILE A 346 -10.05 -2.97 18.22
N ILE A 347 -9.81 -2.39 19.39
CA ILE A 347 -10.78 -1.56 20.10
C ILE A 347 -10.72 -0.15 19.51
N ARG A 348 -11.86 0.34 19.07
CA ARG A 348 -12.03 1.75 18.70
C ARG A 348 -12.54 2.53 19.90
N SER A 349 -12.01 3.73 20.09
CA SER A 349 -12.30 4.60 21.24
C SER A 349 -12.67 5.99 20.75
N ALA A 350 -13.70 6.58 21.33
CA ALA A 350 -13.99 8.00 21.15
C ALA A 350 -14.51 8.62 22.45
N GLU A 351 -13.93 9.76 22.80
CA GLU A 351 -14.50 10.70 23.74
C GLU A 351 -15.48 11.60 22.99
N ILE A 352 -16.68 11.72 23.52
CA ILE A 352 -17.76 12.51 22.95
C ILE A 352 -18.21 13.49 24.03
N VAL A 353 -18.04 14.78 23.75
CA VAL A 353 -18.13 15.84 24.76
C VAL A 353 -19.35 16.72 24.48
N HIS A 354 -20.12 16.96 25.53
CA HIS A 354 -21.21 17.92 25.56
C HIS A 354 -20.62 19.31 25.83
N GLU A 355 -20.58 20.13 24.78
CA GLU A 355 -20.04 21.48 24.80
C GLU A 355 -21.18 22.49 24.68
N LEU A 356 -21.22 23.47 25.59
CA LEU A 356 -22.13 24.59 25.47
C LEU A 356 -21.49 25.67 24.59
N PRO A 357 -22.25 26.31 23.69
CA PRO A 357 -21.72 27.45 22.96
C PRO A 357 -21.27 28.53 23.93
N LEU A 358 -20.24 29.28 23.54
CA LEU A 358 -19.81 30.47 24.27
C LEU A 358 -21.01 31.39 24.48
N LYS A 359 -21.08 32.02 25.66
CA LYS A 359 -22.13 32.98 25.95
C LYS A 359 -22.11 34.07 24.87
N ALA A 360 -23.29 34.38 24.34
CA ALA A 360 -23.43 35.50 23.43
C ALA A 360 -22.84 36.77 24.08
N LEU A 361 -22.03 37.49 23.33
CA LEU A 361 -21.54 38.79 23.77
C LEU A 361 -22.73 39.72 23.94
N THR A 362 -22.81 40.36 25.10
CA THR A 362 -23.81 41.42 25.31
C THR A 362 -23.26 42.69 24.66
N ILE A 363 -23.76 43.03 23.48
CA ILE A 363 -23.39 44.23 22.75
C ILE A 363 -24.54 45.22 22.88
N SER A 364 -24.25 46.47 23.22
CA SER A 364 -25.27 47.53 23.25
C SER A 364 -25.68 47.86 21.81
N GLU A 365 -26.98 48.08 21.55
CA GLU A 365 -27.44 48.54 20.22
C GLU A 365 -26.77 49.85 19.79
N SER A 366 -26.32 50.67 20.76
CA SER A 366 -25.54 51.90 20.48
C SER A 366 -24.17 51.65 19.86
N ASP A 367 -23.66 50.42 19.99
CA ASP A 367 -22.29 50.03 19.60
C ASP A 367 -22.32 49.21 18.29
N LEU A 368 -23.50 49.06 17.67
CA LEU A 368 -23.70 48.32 16.43
C LEU A 368 -23.74 49.25 15.22
N GLU A 369 -22.89 48.98 14.23
CA GLU A 369 -22.96 49.59 12.90
C GLU A 369 -23.58 48.58 11.90
N PRO A 370 -24.37 49.03 10.90
CA PRO A 370 -24.90 48.13 9.88
C PRO A 370 -23.77 47.44 9.09
N GLY A 371 -23.69 46.11 9.20
CA GLY A 371 -22.73 45.27 8.49
C GLY A 371 -22.13 44.18 9.39
N LEU A 372 -21.13 43.46 8.87
CA LEU A 372 -20.31 42.50 9.61
C LEU A 372 -18.97 43.16 9.93
N SER A 373 -18.67 43.31 11.23
CA SER A 373 -17.34 43.70 11.66
C SER A 373 -16.36 42.54 11.47
N TYR A 374 -15.14 42.85 11.04
CA TYR A 374 -14.06 41.88 10.92
C TYR A 374 -12.75 42.45 11.46
N GLU A 375 -11.88 41.57 11.90
CA GLU A 375 -10.47 41.85 12.14
C GLU A 375 -9.65 40.94 11.22
N TYR A 376 -8.68 41.52 10.53
CA TYR A 376 -7.75 40.80 9.67
C TYR A 376 -6.43 40.66 10.42
N HIS A 377 -6.03 39.41 10.62
CA HIS A 377 -4.82 39.00 11.31
C HIS A 377 -3.95 38.18 10.37
N GLU A 378 -2.63 38.38 10.40
CA GLU A 378 -1.67 37.64 9.60
C GLU A 378 -0.73 36.81 10.46
N GLY A 379 -0.47 35.58 10.04
CA GLY A 379 0.47 34.69 10.71
C GLY A 379 0.32 33.25 10.21
N ALA A 380 1.15 32.36 10.76
CA ALA A 380 1.03 30.94 10.51
C ALA A 380 0.12 30.33 11.59
N ILE A 381 -0.89 29.57 11.17
CA ILE A 381 -1.80 28.85 12.07
C ILE A 381 -1.64 27.35 11.81
N ALA A 382 -1.26 26.60 12.84
CA ALA A 382 -1.28 25.15 12.86
C ALA A 382 -2.37 24.61 13.80
N THR A 383 -2.71 25.35 14.86
CA THR A 383 -3.73 25.01 15.85
C THR A 383 -4.62 26.22 16.20
N LEU A 384 -5.75 26.00 16.86
CA LEU A 384 -6.62 27.09 17.33
C LEU A 384 -5.93 27.98 18.38
N ASP A 385 -4.97 27.45 19.14
CA ASP A 385 -4.25 28.21 20.17
C ASP A 385 -3.30 29.24 19.54
N ASP A 386 -2.80 28.97 18.32
CA ASP A 386 -1.92 29.89 17.57
C ASP A 386 -2.64 31.18 17.15
N PHE A 387 -3.97 31.22 17.25
CA PHE A 387 -4.76 32.41 16.94
C PHE A 387 -4.40 33.60 17.83
N GLY A 388 -3.95 33.34 19.07
CA GLY A 388 -3.49 34.37 20.00
C GLY A 388 -2.16 35.03 19.59
N ASP A 389 -1.39 34.40 18.71
CA ASP A 389 -0.06 34.84 18.27
C ASP A 389 -0.07 35.53 16.90
N LEU A 390 -1.26 35.75 16.31
CA LEU A 390 -1.39 36.40 15.01
C LEU A 390 -1.17 37.91 15.09
N ASP A 391 -0.53 38.46 14.06
CA ASP A 391 -0.35 39.90 13.92
C ASP A 391 -1.65 40.54 13.44
N PHE A 392 -2.32 41.28 14.31
CA PHE A 392 -3.40 42.18 13.89
C PHE A 392 -2.90 43.16 12.82
N ARG A 393 -3.64 43.29 11.72
CA ARG A 393 -3.34 44.23 10.64
C ARG A 393 -4.32 45.38 10.56
N HIS A 394 -5.62 45.07 10.48
CA HIS A 394 -6.67 46.08 10.42
C HIS A 394 -8.03 45.48 10.75
N SER A 395 -9.01 46.34 11.02
CA SER A 395 -10.41 45.96 11.18
C SER A 395 -11.30 46.83 10.31
N GLY A 396 -12.54 46.40 10.10
CA GLY A 396 -13.52 47.17 9.35
C GLY A 396 -14.92 46.58 9.42
N VAL A 397 -15.86 47.19 8.69
CA VAL A 397 -17.25 46.72 8.56
C VAL A 397 -17.55 46.47 7.08
N VAL A 398 -18.11 45.30 6.76
CA VAL A 398 -18.50 44.92 5.40
C VAL A 398 -19.97 44.54 5.33
N ASN A 399 -20.63 44.86 4.21
CA ASN A 399 -22.06 44.54 4.04
C ASN A 399 -22.32 43.07 3.68
N SER A 400 -21.30 42.34 3.22
CA SER A 400 -21.40 40.92 2.85
C SER A 400 -20.03 40.27 2.78
N ILE A 401 -19.94 39.01 3.18
CA ILE A 401 -18.77 38.15 2.94
C ILE A 401 -19.14 37.18 1.82
N ARG A 402 -18.27 37.01 0.82
CA ARG A 402 -18.35 35.91 -0.15
C ARG A 402 -17.21 34.96 0.14
N PHE A 403 -17.54 33.72 0.50
CA PHE A 403 -16.56 32.64 0.50
C PHE A 403 -16.33 32.22 -0.97
N PRO A 404 -15.08 31.93 -1.36
CA PRO A 404 -14.76 31.41 -2.67
C PRO A 404 -15.43 30.06 -2.97
#